data_AF-A0AA42Z3R5-F1
#
_entry.id   AF-A0AA42Z3R5-F1
#
_cell.length_a   1.000
_cell.length_b   1.000
_cell.length_c   1.000
_cell.angle_alpha   90.00
_cell.angle_beta   90.00
_cell.angle_gamma   90.00
#
_symmetry.space_group_name_H-M   'P 1'
#
loop_
_entity.id
_entity.type
_entity.pdbx_description
1 polymer ?
#
loop_
_entity_poly.entity_id
_entity_poly.type
_entity_poly.pdbx_seq_one_letter_code
_entity_poly.pdbx_strand_id
1 'polypeptide(L)'
;MQQRDWTEFGGVAGTVLYRSLSLSSLISGMAMGFALAIVVFIAAVTQAPAIANPVAQILVALFLARYAVNGLYGEWNGTVFSGAGGSWGHVTQVALRYLMLTALWAVPLFLGGLKGEQVAAAAMGMAGPKILAMFGIYLVLSTLTPPLFLVVSVTADGFSDIFSPSHWHANLAGRRNDLFSLYSVYSGALGVALLLAVLPVAGAFMLNVKLGFVATAIAGAFLFGLMVNLLGRLSGFFACGELGTEPPLMDREPDPGEPPAPPIDMPETAAPASATPSAPVPVPLSADPSPIPGATGKLPPLLDAKQRVDRALRRFQTDPQGVIIELESLRKTYAPHPQVLQAMAICQYKGGNIDAGLAMAVEALPLCFERGHIHLSAEIFSVMKAHFERLGLNREERVSIAIALDRTGDLAGAAKAYSTVIDEDAGELRSVRGMLGVADRILNERQKPDAAARVYDYLLKRCAGSPLEEYMHEGLNKAQGMQEATAATVG
;
A
#
# COMPACT_ATOMS: atom_id res chain seq x y z
N MET A 1 -28.11 13.87 -5.53
CA MET A 1 -27.52 12.60 -6.00
C MET A 1 -26.15 12.47 -5.34
N GLN A 2 -25.98 11.56 -4.38
CA GLN A 2 -24.68 11.27 -3.75
C GLN A 2 -23.77 10.61 -4.80
N GLN A 3 -22.64 11.25 -5.11
CA GLN A 3 -21.58 10.64 -5.92
C GLN A 3 -21.14 9.35 -5.21
N ARG A 4 -21.14 8.23 -5.95
CA ARG A 4 -20.47 7.00 -5.50
C ARG A 4 -18.98 7.25 -5.71
N ASP A 5 -18.28 7.60 -4.64
CA ASP A 5 -16.83 7.50 -4.58
C ASP A 5 -16.49 6.01 -4.72
N TRP A 6 -16.15 5.63 -5.95
CA TRP A 6 -15.55 4.33 -6.23
C TRP A 6 -14.10 4.44 -5.81
N THR A 7 -13.79 3.87 -4.66
CA THR A 7 -12.41 3.66 -4.26
C THR A 7 -11.75 2.64 -5.19
N GLU A 8 -10.44 2.73 -5.34
CA GLU A 8 -9.64 1.79 -6.14
C GLU A 8 -9.71 0.36 -5.57
N PHE A 9 -10.12 0.20 -4.31
CA PHE A 9 -10.19 -1.10 -3.63
C PHE A 9 -11.11 -2.10 -4.34
N GLY A 10 -12.18 -1.64 -5.01
CA GLY A 10 -13.08 -2.53 -5.76
C GLY A 10 -12.36 -3.36 -6.83
N GLY A 11 -11.43 -2.75 -7.58
CA GLY A 11 -10.61 -3.46 -8.58
C GLY A 11 -9.51 -4.30 -7.94
N VAL A 12 -8.94 -3.81 -6.84
CA VAL A 12 -7.93 -4.52 -6.05
C VAL A 12 -8.48 -5.83 -5.48
N ALA A 13 -9.67 -5.82 -4.89
CA ALA A 13 -10.27 -6.99 -4.24
C ALA A 13 -10.46 -8.17 -5.21
N GLY A 14 -10.87 -7.91 -6.46
CA GLY A 14 -10.96 -8.94 -7.50
C GLY A 14 -9.59 -9.52 -7.87
N THR A 15 -8.57 -8.67 -7.94
CA THR A 15 -7.18 -9.09 -8.18
C THR A 15 -6.63 -9.93 -7.02
N VAL A 16 -6.91 -9.53 -5.77
CA VAL A 16 -6.54 -10.29 -4.57
C VAL A 16 -7.18 -11.67 -4.58
N LEU A 17 -8.46 -11.78 -4.94
CA LEU A 17 -9.14 -13.08 -5.06
C LEU A 17 -8.45 -13.97 -6.09
N TYR A 18 -8.26 -13.47 -7.32
CA TYR A 18 -7.60 -14.22 -8.39
C TYR A 18 -6.21 -14.73 -7.97
N ARG A 19 -5.40 -13.86 -7.34
CA ARG A 19 -4.05 -14.22 -6.88
C ARG A 19 -4.04 -15.14 -5.66
N SER A 20 -5.08 -15.12 -4.84
CA SER A 20 -5.22 -16.03 -3.69
C SER A 20 -5.53 -17.47 -4.09
N LEU A 21 -6.00 -17.67 -5.33
CA LEU A 21 -6.20 -18.99 -5.94
C LEU A 21 -4.95 -19.50 -6.67
N SER A 22 -3.83 -18.77 -6.62
CA SER A 22 -2.56 -19.25 -7.20
C SER A 22 -2.05 -20.49 -6.46
N LEU A 23 -1.37 -21.37 -7.19
CA LEU A 23 -0.87 -22.64 -6.63
C LEU A 23 0.03 -22.43 -5.40
N SER A 24 0.88 -21.40 -5.40
CA SER A 24 1.75 -21.06 -4.26
C SER A 24 0.94 -20.69 -3.02
N SER A 25 -0.10 -19.87 -3.18
CA SER A 25 -1.04 -19.50 -2.12
C SER A 25 -1.83 -20.70 -1.59
N LEU A 26 -2.20 -21.63 -2.47
CA LEU A 26 -2.91 -22.85 -2.08
C LEU A 26 -2.01 -23.77 -1.24
N ILE A 27 -0.76 -23.99 -1.68
CA ILE A 27 0.22 -24.79 -0.95
C ILE A 27 0.48 -24.18 0.43
N SER A 28 0.69 -22.86 0.52
CA SER A 28 0.93 -22.18 1.79
C SER A 28 -0.30 -22.22 2.72
N GLY A 29 -1.50 -22.11 2.17
CA GLY A 29 -2.76 -22.29 2.91
C GLY A 29 -2.94 -23.72 3.43
N MET A 30 -2.63 -24.73 2.61
CA MET A 30 -2.69 -26.14 3.03
C MET A 30 -1.68 -26.45 4.13
N ALA A 31 -0.46 -25.91 4.05
CA ALA A 31 0.56 -26.07 5.09
C ALA A 31 0.04 -25.59 6.46
N MET A 32 -0.68 -24.47 6.50
CA MET A 32 -1.35 -24.01 7.72
C MET A 32 -2.44 -24.98 8.20
N GLY A 33 -3.28 -25.49 7.28
CA GLY A 33 -4.28 -26.50 7.60
C GLY A 33 -3.67 -27.76 8.24
N PHE A 34 -2.53 -28.22 7.71
CA PHE A 34 -1.77 -29.32 8.30
C PHE A 34 -1.18 -28.98 9.67
N ALA A 35 -0.62 -27.78 9.84
CA ALA A 35 -0.11 -27.34 11.13
C ALA A 35 -1.20 -27.36 12.22
N LEU A 36 -2.41 -26.90 11.89
CA LEU A 36 -3.56 -26.98 12.80
C LEU A 36 -4.00 -28.41 13.07
N ALA A 37 -4.04 -29.26 12.05
CA ALA A 37 -4.35 -30.68 12.23
C ALA A 37 -3.34 -31.36 13.19
N ILE A 38 -2.05 -31.03 13.09
CA ILE A 38 -1.01 -31.51 14.00
C ILE A 38 -1.28 -31.03 15.43
N VAL A 39 -1.63 -29.76 15.64
CA VAL A 39 -1.97 -29.23 16.98
C VAL A 39 -3.17 -29.97 17.58
N VAL A 40 -4.23 -30.16 16.80
CA VAL A 40 -5.42 -30.90 17.23
C VAL A 40 -5.07 -32.36 17.55
N PHE A 41 -4.26 -33.00 16.71
CA PHE A 41 -3.80 -34.38 16.92
C PHE A 41 -2.97 -34.52 18.19
N ILE A 42 -1.98 -33.65 18.41
CA ILE A 42 -1.16 -33.65 19.62
C ILE A 42 -2.07 -33.49 20.85
N ALA A 43 -2.97 -32.52 20.84
CA ALA A 43 -3.87 -32.29 21.97
C ALA A 43 -4.81 -33.47 22.24
N ALA A 44 -5.26 -34.18 21.18
CA ALA A 44 -6.05 -35.39 21.32
C ALA A 44 -5.23 -36.53 21.95
N VAL A 45 -3.98 -36.71 21.52
CA VAL A 45 -3.07 -37.73 22.06
C VAL A 45 -2.67 -37.43 23.50
N THR A 46 -2.40 -36.18 23.84
CA THR A 46 -1.99 -35.77 25.19
C THR A 46 -3.17 -35.49 26.13
N GLN A 47 -4.42 -35.65 25.65
CA GLN A 47 -5.64 -35.31 26.39
C GLN A 47 -5.63 -33.89 26.97
N ALA A 48 -5.05 -32.93 26.23
CA ALA A 48 -4.89 -31.54 26.65
C ALA A 48 -5.68 -30.56 25.74
N PRO A 49 -7.01 -30.73 25.59
CA PRO A 49 -7.81 -29.89 24.67
C PRO A 49 -7.82 -28.41 25.07
N ALA A 50 -7.59 -28.11 26.36
CA ALA A 50 -7.48 -26.73 26.86
C ALA A 50 -6.28 -25.98 26.28
N ILE A 51 -5.21 -26.69 25.89
CA ILE A 51 -4.01 -26.09 25.28
C ILE A 51 -4.16 -25.98 23.76
N ALA A 52 -4.89 -26.92 23.13
CA ALA A 52 -5.07 -26.96 21.69
C ALA A 52 -5.67 -25.67 21.12
N ASN A 53 -6.74 -25.18 21.76
CA ASN A 53 -7.49 -24.02 21.29
C ASN A 53 -6.66 -22.72 21.29
N PRO A 54 -6.00 -22.31 22.40
CA PRO A 54 -5.16 -21.11 22.38
C PRO A 54 -3.99 -21.24 21.40
N VAL A 55 -3.35 -22.43 21.30
CA VAL A 55 -2.27 -22.64 20.32
C VAL A 55 -2.79 -22.50 18.88
N ALA A 56 -3.95 -23.08 18.57
CA ALA A 56 -4.58 -22.93 17.26
C ALA A 56 -4.91 -21.46 16.95
N GLN A 57 -5.45 -20.72 17.92
CA GLN A 57 -5.75 -19.29 17.74
C GLN A 57 -4.49 -18.46 17.50
N ILE A 58 -3.40 -18.73 18.25
CA ILE A 58 -2.11 -18.05 18.05
C ILE A 58 -1.56 -18.33 16.65
N LEU A 59 -1.59 -19.59 16.21
CA LEU A 59 -1.18 -19.95 14.86
C LEU A 59 -2.00 -19.20 13.82
N VAL A 60 -3.33 -19.28 13.88
CA VAL A 60 -4.22 -18.60 12.93
C VAL A 60 -3.96 -17.09 12.90
N ALA A 61 -3.79 -16.46 14.06
CA ALA A 61 -3.47 -15.04 14.15
C ALA A 61 -2.12 -14.70 13.48
N LEU A 62 -1.09 -15.54 13.66
CA LEU A 62 0.21 -15.35 13.00
C LEU A 62 0.11 -15.46 11.48
N PHE A 63 -0.63 -16.45 10.96
CA PHE A 63 -0.83 -16.60 9.52
C PHE A 63 -1.67 -15.46 8.95
N LEU A 64 -2.77 -15.07 9.61
CA LEU A 64 -3.59 -13.92 9.23
C LEU A 64 -2.76 -12.64 9.19
N ALA A 65 -2.00 -12.37 10.25
CA ALA A 65 -1.10 -11.23 10.33
C ALA A 65 -0.07 -11.28 9.20
N ARG A 66 0.53 -12.43 8.90
CA ARG A 66 1.52 -12.54 7.81
C ARG A 66 0.92 -12.15 6.47
N TYR A 67 -0.26 -12.69 6.13
CA TYR A 67 -0.93 -12.37 4.87
C TYR A 67 -1.42 -10.91 4.83
N ALA A 68 -1.90 -10.36 5.96
CA ALA A 68 -2.32 -8.98 6.06
C ALA A 68 -1.16 -8.01 5.91
N VAL A 69 -0.03 -8.29 6.55
CA VAL A 69 1.18 -7.50 6.43
C VAL A 69 1.68 -7.56 4.98
N ASN A 70 1.79 -8.74 4.35
CA ASN A 70 2.15 -8.84 2.92
C ASN A 70 1.21 -8.01 2.02
N GLY A 71 -0.10 -8.03 2.29
CA GLY A 71 -1.08 -7.22 1.57
C GLY A 71 -0.93 -5.72 1.81
N LEU A 72 -0.60 -5.30 3.03
CA LEU A 72 -0.29 -3.91 3.38
C LEU A 72 0.92 -3.41 2.58
N TYR A 73 1.91 -4.28 2.38
CA TYR A 73 3.11 -4.02 1.58
C TYR A 73 2.87 -4.09 0.06
N GLY A 74 1.63 -4.29 -0.39
CA GLY A 74 1.28 -4.37 -1.81
C GLY A 74 1.72 -5.66 -2.49
N GLU A 75 2.09 -6.70 -1.73
CA GLU A 75 2.56 -7.95 -2.32
C GLU A 75 1.39 -8.87 -2.71
N TRP A 76 1.11 -8.91 -4.00
CA TRP A 76 0.00 -9.70 -4.57
C TRP A 76 0.17 -11.22 -4.45
N ASN A 77 1.41 -11.70 -4.49
CA ASN A 77 1.74 -13.13 -4.49
C ASN A 77 2.32 -13.61 -3.15
N GLY A 78 2.30 -12.77 -2.11
CA GLY A 78 2.99 -13.06 -0.85
C GLY A 78 2.48 -14.32 -0.17
N THR A 79 3.35 -15.32 -0.01
CA THR A 79 3.07 -16.52 0.77
C THR A 79 3.38 -16.29 2.24
N VAL A 80 3.10 -17.26 3.11
CA VAL A 80 3.53 -17.23 4.52
C VAL A 80 5.04 -17.00 4.66
N PHE A 81 5.81 -17.52 3.70
CA PHE A 81 7.27 -17.44 3.70
C PHE A 81 7.81 -16.22 2.97
N SER A 82 6.96 -15.40 2.33
CA SER A 82 7.42 -14.22 1.61
C SER A 82 8.10 -13.23 2.55
N GLY A 83 9.28 -12.71 2.21
CA GLY A 83 9.98 -11.68 2.96
C GLY A 83 9.36 -10.27 2.88
N ALA A 84 8.41 -10.02 1.96
CA ALA A 84 7.91 -8.66 1.74
C ALA A 84 7.17 -8.08 2.95
N GLY A 85 6.58 -8.93 3.79
CA GLY A 85 5.93 -8.53 5.03
C GLY A 85 6.86 -8.12 6.18
N GLY A 86 8.15 -7.94 5.92
CA GLY A 86 9.16 -7.66 6.95
C GLY A 86 9.40 -8.84 7.89
N SER A 87 10.00 -8.52 9.05
CA SER A 87 10.42 -9.52 10.04
C SER A 87 9.23 -10.20 10.74
N TRP A 88 9.44 -11.43 11.19
CA TRP A 88 8.45 -12.16 12.01
C TRP A 88 8.15 -11.47 13.34
N GLY A 89 9.03 -10.61 13.83
CA GLY A 89 8.78 -9.79 15.02
C GLY A 89 7.61 -8.84 14.81
N HIS A 90 7.56 -8.15 13.67
CA HIS A 90 6.44 -7.27 13.33
C HIS A 90 5.14 -8.03 13.09
N VAL A 91 5.21 -9.15 12.37
CA VAL A 91 4.05 -10.06 12.17
C VAL A 91 3.49 -10.53 13.52
N THR A 92 4.36 -10.87 14.46
CA THR A 92 3.96 -11.29 15.82
C THR A 92 3.28 -10.15 16.57
N GLN A 93 3.77 -8.91 16.46
CA GLN A 93 3.11 -7.75 17.07
C GLN A 93 1.70 -7.52 16.51
N VAL A 94 1.53 -7.60 15.18
CA VAL A 94 0.21 -7.51 14.54
C VAL A 94 -0.71 -8.64 14.99
N ALA A 95 -0.20 -9.88 15.07
CA ALA A 95 -0.96 -11.03 15.56
C ALA A 95 -1.41 -10.86 17.02
N LEU A 96 -0.54 -10.34 17.89
CA LEU A 96 -0.88 -10.08 19.30
C LEU A 96 -1.96 -9.01 19.44
N ARG A 97 -1.89 -7.93 18.66
CA ARG A 97 -2.95 -6.90 18.63
C ARG A 97 -4.29 -7.49 18.17
N TYR A 98 -4.26 -8.31 17.12
CA TYR A 98 -5.43 -9.01 16.61
C TYR A 98 -6.03 -9.98 17.64
N LEU A 99 -5.19 -10.75 18.34
CA LEU A 99 -5.62 -11.64 19.43
C LEU A 99 -6.24 -10.85 20.58
N MET A 100 -5.69 -9.69 20.91
CA MET A 100 -6.19 -8.84 21.99
C MET A 100 -7.58 -8.28 21.68
N LEU A 101 -7.81 -7.79 20.45
CA LEU A 101 -9.14 -7.38 19.99
C LEU A 101 -10.11 -8.57 19.97
N THR A 102 -9.65 -9.74 19.52
CA THR A 102 -10.45 -10.97 19.49
C THR A 102 -10.85 -11.43 20.90
N ALA A 103 -9.91 -11.38 21.85
CA ALA A 103 -10.16 -11.73 23.25
C ALA A 103 -11.15 -10.74 23.90
N LEU A 104 -10.99 -9.44 23.64
CA LEU A 104 -11.93 -8.41 24.09
C LEU A 104 -13.33 -8.65 23.54
N TRP A 105 -13.43 -9.05 22.26
CA TRP A 105 -14.69 -9.41 21.62
C TRP A 105 -15.35 -10.67 22.18
N ALA A 106 -14.56 -11.59 22.75
CA ALA A 106 -15.08 -12.77 23.41
C ALA A 106 -15.66 -12.46 24.82
N VAL A 107 -15.30 -11.34 25.46
CA VAL A 107 -15.75 -11.00 26.83
C VAL A 107 -17.28 -11.01 26.99
N PRO A 108 -18.09 -10.42 26.10
CA PRO A 108 -19.56 -10.47 26.20
C PRO A 108 -20.13 -11.90 26.22
N LEU A 109 -19.49 -12.87 25.56
CA LEU A 109 -19.92 -14.28 25.64
C LEU A 109 -19.73 -14.85 27.04
N PHE A 110 -18.56 -14.58 27.64
CA PHE A 110 -18.25 -15.05 28.98
C PHE A 110 -19.13 -14.36 30.04
N LEU A 111 -19.35 -13.05 29.93
CA LEU A 111 -20.25 -12.30 30.81
C LEU A 111 -21.71 -12.69 30.64
N GLY A 112 -22.12 -13.08 29.42
CA GLY A 112 -23.45 -13.61 29.12
C GLY A 112 -23.75 -14.98 29.74
N GLY A 113 -22.78 -15.60 30.42
CA GLY A 113 -22.95 -16.86 31.14
C GLY A 113 -23.09 -18.09 30.23
N LEU A 114 -22.76 -17.98 28.94
CA LEU A 114 -22.77 -19.10 28.02
C LEU A 114 -21.64 -20.06 28.38
N LYS A 115 -21.98 -21.14 29.09
CA LYS A 115 -21.05 -22.24 29.33
C LYS A 115 -20.72 -22.92 28.00
N GLY A 116 -19.53 -23.50 27.87
CA GLY A 116 -19.12 -24.20 26.64
C GLY A 116 -20.12 -25.25 26.16
N GLU A 117 -20.81 -25.93 27.09
CA GLU A 117 -21.89 -26.88 26.79
C GLU A 117 -23.10 -26.23 26.09
N GLN A 118 -23.47 -25.01 26.47
CA GLN A 118 -24.58 -24.27 25.84
C GLN A 118 -24.21 -23.81 24.43
N VAL A 119 -22.95 -23.41 24.23
CA VAL A 119 -22.41 -23.07 22.91
C VAL A 119 -22.40 -24.30 22.01
N ALA A 120 -21.96 -25.45 22.53
CA ALA A 120 -21.98 -26.73 21.82
C ALA A 120 -23.41 -27.17 21.47
N ALA A 121 -24.34 -27.08 22.43
CA ALA A 121 -25.76 -27.38 22.21
C ALA A 121 -26.39 -26.44 21.16
N ALA A 122 -26.03 -25.15 21.16
CA ALA A 122 -26.50 -24.19 20.17
C ALA A 122 -25.95 -24.50 18.78
N ALA A 123 -24.66 -24.84 18.67
CA ALA A 123 -24.04 -25.25 17.41
C ALA A 123 -24.68 -26.51 16.82
N MET A 124 -25.20 -27.41 17.66
CA MET A 124 -25.94 -28.61 17.25
C MET A 124 -27.45 -28.36 17.04
N GLY A 125 -27.94 -27.13 17.19
CA GLY A 125 -29.36 -26.80 17.07
C GLY A 125 -30.25 -27.34 18.20
N MET A 126 -29.64 -27.82 19.30
CA MET A 126 -30.33 -28.40 20.45
C MET A 126 -30.64 -27.38 21.56
N ALA A 127 -30.21 -26.13 21.40
CA ALA A 127 -30.48 -25.08 22.37
C ALA A 127 -31.86 -24.45 22.18
N GLY A 128 -32.43 -23.90 23.26
CA GLY A 128 -33.69 -23.16 23.19
C GLY A 128 -33.61 -21.94 22.25
N PRO A 129 -34.76 -21.47 21.72
CA PRO A 129 -34.80 -20.46 20.65
C PRO A 129 -34.07 -19.14 21.00
N LYS A 130 -34.10 -18.74 22.28
CA LYS A 130 -33.35 -17.56 22.76
C LYS A 130 -31.84 -17.72 22.64
N ILE A 131 -31.31 -18.89 23.03
CA ILE A 131 -29.87 -19.20 22.94
C ILE A 131 -29.47 -19.31 21.46
N LEU A 132 -30.34 -19.90 20.63
CA LEU A 132 -30.10 -20.05 19.20
C LEU A 132 -30.07 -18.68 18.49
N ALA A 133 -30.95 -17.75 18.86
CA ALA A 133 -30.92 -16.37 18.37
C ALA A 133 -29.67 -15.60 18.81
N MET A 134 -29.29 -15.70 20.09
CA MET A 134 -28.04 -15.10 20.60
C MET A 134 -26.81 -15.66 19.91
N PHE A 135 -26.76 -16.98 19.71
CA PHE A 135 -25.69 -17.67 18.99
C PHE A 135 -25.63 -17.23 17.52
N GLY A 136 -26.79 -17.09 16.85
CA GLY A 136 -26.86 -16.60 15.49
C GLY A 136 -26.33 -15.17 15.33
N ILE A 137 -26.72 -14.25 16.23
CA ILE A 137 -26.18 -12.88 16.26
C ILE A 137 -24.67 -12.91 16.49
N TYR A 138 -24.21 -13.71 17.46
CA TYR A 138 -22.79 -13.85 17.73
C TYR A 138 -22.02 -14.38 16.52
N LEU A 139 -22.56 -15.36 15.79
CA LEU A 139 -21.94 -15.93 14.60
C LEU A 139 -21.84 -14.89 13.48
N VAL A 140 -22.90 -14.12 13.24
CA VAL A 140 -22.88 -13.02 12.26
C VAL A 140 -21.86 -11.96 12.65
N LEU A 141 -21.80 -11.56 13.92
CA LEU A 141 -20.81 -10.58 14.34
C LEU A 141 -19.39 -11.15 14.27
N SER A 142 -19.20 -12.44 14.57
CA SER A 142 -17.90 -13.12 14.49
C SER A 142 -17.39 -13.32 13.06
N THR A 143 -18.25 -13.20 12.04
CA THR A 143 -17.80 -13.14 10.63
C THR A 143 -17.49 -11.71 10.19
N LEU A 144 -18.10 -10.71 10.84
CA LEU A 144 -17.89 -9.28 10.55
C LEU A 144 -16.73 -8.66 11.33
N THR A 145 -16.36 -9.16 12.51
CA THR A 145 -15.29 -8.56 13.31
C THR A 145 -13.87 -8.88 12.83
N PRO A 146 -13.53 -10.09 12.35
CA PRO A 146 -12.15 -10.44 12.02
C PRO A 146 -11.50 -9.51 10.97
N PRO A 147 -12.15 -9.16 9.85
CA PRO A 147 -11.52 -8.27 8.87
C PRO A 147 -11.24 -6.88 9.45
N LEU A 148 -12.16 -6.33 10.25
CA LEU A 148 -12.01 -5.03 10.89
C LEU A 148 -10.86 -5.04 11.90
N PHE A 149 -10.82 -6.06 12.76
CA PHE A 149 -9.76 -6.20 13.76
C PHE A 149 -8.40 -6.33 13.10
N LEU A 150 -8.32 -7.07 11.99
CA LEU A 150 -7.09 -7.27 11.27
C LEU A 150 -6.61 -6.00 10.55
N VAL A 151 -7.52 -5.24 9.92
CA VAL A 151 -7.23 -3.91 9.34
C VAL A 151 -6.66 -2.97 10.39
N VAL A 152 -7.33 -2.85 11.54
CA VAL A 152 -6.90 -1.97 12.64
C VAL A 152 -5.57 -2.42 13.24
N SER A 153 -5.37 -3.74 13.35
CA SER A 153 -4.14 -4.31 13.94
C SER A 153 -2.91 -4.11 13.06
N VAL A 154 -3.08 -4.18 11.73
CA VAL A 154 -1.98 -4.07 10.77
C VAL A 154 -1.56 -2.61 10.55
N THR A 155 -2.47 -1.64 10.71
CA THR A 155 -2.15 -0.21 10.57
C THR A 155 -1.74 0.49 11.87
N ALA A 156 -1.85 -0.17 13.02
CA ALA A 156 -1.45 0.41 14.30
C ALA A 156 0.08 0.44 14.46
N ASP A 157 0.61 1.48 15.08
CA ASP A 157 2.03 1.57 15.45
C ASP A 157 2.30 0.92 16.82
N GLY A 158 1.32 0.99 17.72
CA GLY A 158 1.37 0.45 19.09
C GLY A 158 0.11 -0.32 19.52
N PHE A 159 0.17 -0.89 20.74
CA PHE A 159 -0.99 -1.57 21.35
C PHE A 159 -2.05 -0.60 21.89
N SER A 160 -1.71 0.66 22.14
CA SER A 160 -2.67 1.70 22.53
C SER A 160 -3.60 2.06 21.36
N ASP A 161 -3.07 2.04 20.14
CA ASP A 161 -3.73 2.67 18.99
C ASP A 161 -4.93 1.84 18.53
N ILE A 162 -4.89 0.52 18.73
CA ILE A 162 -6.02 -0.36 18.43
C ILE A 162 -7.26 -0.10 19.31
N PHE A 163 -7.13 0.69 20.38
CA PHE A 163 -8.27 1.15 21.18
C PHE A 163 -8.62 2.61 20.94
N SER A 164 -7.83 3.33 20.14
CA SER A 164 -8.07 4.73 19.87
C SER A 164 -9.25 4.90 18.89
N PRO A 165 -10.34 5.58 19.28
CA PRO A 165 -11.46 5.83 18.37
C PRO A 165 -11.04 6.61 17.12
N SER A 166 -10.04 7.48 17.22
CA SER A 166 -9.52 8.23 16.07
C SER A 166 -8.84 7.31 15.07
N HIS A 167 -8.11 6.29 15.52
CA HIS A 167 -7.46 5.29 14.65
C HIS A 167 -8.51 4.47 13.90
N TRP A 168 -9.54 3.99 14.60
CA TRP A 168 -10.67 3.29 13.96
C TRP A 168 -11.41 4.17 12.95
N HIS A 169 -11.66 5.42 13.30
CA HIS A 169 -12.31 6.37 12.42
C HIS A 169 -11.45 6.64 11.18
N ALA A 170 -10.15 6.88 11.35
CA ALA A 170 -9.21 7.15 10.27
C ALA A 170 -9.12 6.00 9.25
N ASN A 171 -9.23 4.75 9.69
CA ASN A 171 -9.13 3.58 8.81
C ASN A 171 -10.46 3.15 8.16
N LEU A 172 -11.62 3.59 8.68
CA LEU A 172 -12.94 3.06 8.29
C LEU A 172 -13.92 4.15 7.82
N ALA A 173 -13.71 5.41 8.19
CA ALA A 173 -14.62 6.50 7.83
C ALA A 173 -14.64 6.71 6.32
N GLY A 174 -15.84 6.86 5.74
CA GLY A 174 -15.99 7.03 4.28
C GLY A 174 -15.85 5.75 3.44
N ARG A 175 -15.36 4.64 4.02
CA ARG A 175 -15.03 3.40 3.28
C ARG A 175 -16.07 2.29 3.34
N ARG A 176 -17.33 2.67 3.48
CA ARG A 176 -18.44 1.70 3.58
C ARG A 176 -18.55 0.81 2.34
N ASN A 177 -18.31 1.38 1.15
CA ASN A 177 -18.36 0.62 -0.11
C ASN A 177 -17.23 -0.40 -0.19
N ASP A 178 -16.03 -0.03 0.23
CA ASP A 178 -14.85 -0.90 0.27
C ASP A 178 -15.05 -2.07 1.23
N LEU A 179 -15.62 -1.79 2.41
CA LEU A 179 -15.95 -2.82 3.39
C LEU A 179 -16.95 -3.81 2.78
N PHE A 180 -17.99 -3.32 2.11
CA PHE A 180 -18.94 -4.17 1.41
C PHE A 180 -18.27 -5.03 0.32
N SER A 181 -17.35 -4.45 -0.46
CA SER A 181 -16.54 -5.20 -1.44
C SER A 181 -15.65 -6.25 -0.77
N LEU A 182 -15.02 -5.93 0.37
CA LEU A 182 -14.22 -6.87 1.14
C LEU A 182 -15.06 -8.08 1.56
N TYR A 183 -16.22 -7.83 2.18
CA TYR A 183 -17.10 -8.91 2.66
C TYR A 183 -17.71 -9.72 1.53
N SER A 184 -18.15 -9.07 0.45
CA SER A 184 -18.75 -9.77 -0.69
C SER A 184 -17.75 -10.67 -1.40
N VAL A 185 -16.51 -10.20 -1.62
CA VAL A 185 -15.44 -11.01 -2.21
C VAL A 185 -15.05 -12.16 -1.29
N TYR A 186 -14.85 -11.89 0.00
CA TYR A 186 -14.48 -12.90 0.98
C TYR A 186 -15.54 -14.02 1.12
N SER A 187 -16.79 -13.64 1.40
CA SER A 187 -17.89 -14.58 1.58
C SER A 187 -18.27 -15.30 0.28
N GLY A 188 -18.29 -14.58 -0.84
CA GLY A 188 -18.59 -15.16 -2.15
C GLY A 188 -17.56 -16.19 -2.58
N ALA A 189 -16.28 -15.90 -2.40
CA ALA A 189 -15.20 -16.84 -2.71
C ALA A 189 -15.28 -18.12 -1.86
N LEU A 190 -15.50 -17.97 -0.55
CA LEU A 190 -15.66 -19.11 0.35
C LEU A 190 -16.91 -19.94 0.04
N GLY A 191 -18.02 -19.29 -0.29
CA GLY A 191 -19.26 -19.96 -0.70
C GLY A 191 -19.06 -20.81 -1.96
N VAL A 192 -18.41 -20.24 -2.99
CA VAL A 192 -18.09 -20.97 -4.22
C VAL A 192 -17.12 -22.12 -3.95
N ALA A 193 -16.05 -21.88 -3.20
CA ALA A 193 -15.08 -22.92 -2.85
C ALA A 193 -15.73 -24.08 -2.08
N LEU A 194 -16.62 -23.78 -1.13
CA LEU A 194 -17.35 -24.78 -0.36
C LEU A 194 -18.26 -25.61 -1.29
N LEU A 195 -19.02 -24.98 -2.17
CA LEU A 195 -19.88 -25.68 -3.13
C LEU A 195 -19.08 -26.61 -4.05
N LEU A 196 -17.92 -26.14 -4.54
CA LEU A 196 -17.03 -26.94 -5.38
C LEU A 196 -16.40 -28.11 -4.61
N ALA A 197 -16.17 -27.98 -3.30
CA ALA A 197 -15.61 -29.03 -2.46
C ALA A 197 -16.61 -30.15 -2.14
N VAL A 198 -17.92 -29.87 -2.12
CA VAL A 198 -18.95 -30.87 -1.80
C VAL A 198 -18.97 -32.03 -2.81
N LEU A 199 -18.86 -31.74 -4.11
CA LEU A 199 -18.92 -32.75 -5.17
C LEU A 199 -17.81 -33.82 -5.06
N PRO A 200 -16.51 -33.48 -5.00
CA PRO A 200 -15.45 -34.47 -4.86
C PRO A 200 -15.52 -35.22 -3.52
N VAL A 201 -15.93 -34.55 -2.44
CA VAL A 201 -16.11 -35.21 -1.13
C VAL A 201 -17.24 -36.23 -1.17
N ALA A 202 -18.40 -35.88 -1.73
CA ALA A 202 -19.52 -36.80 -1.89
C ALA A 202 -19.17 -37.99 -2.79
N GLY A 203 -18.49 -37.73 -3.92
CA GLY A 203 -17.99 -38.79 -4.80
C GLY A 203 -17.02 -39.73 -4.09
N ALA A 204 -16.12 -39.20 -3.26
CA ALA A 204 -15.21 -40.01 -2.46
C ALA A 204 -15.94 -40.91 -1.45
N PHE A 205 -16.98 -40.40 -0.77
CA PHE A 205 -17.83 -41.21 0.12
C PHE A 205 -18.59 -42.31 -0.62
N MET A 206 -19.06 -42.06 -1.85
CA MET A 206 -19.72 -43.07 -2.68
C MET A 206 -18.77 -44.22 -3.06
N LEU A 207 -17.48 -43.94 -3.22
CA LEU A 207 -16.47 -44.95 -3.53
C LEU A 207 -16.02 -45.73 -2.29
N ASN A 208 -15.71 -45.02 -1.20
CA ASN A 208 -15.23 -45.61 0.04
C ASN A 208 -15.34 -44.62 1.21
N VAL A 209 -15.89 -45.05 2.35
CA VAL A 209 -16.00 -44.20 3.56
C VAL A 209 -14.65 -43.62 4.01
N LYS A 210 -13.57 -44.42 3.97
CA LYS A 210 -12.22 -43.95 4.32
C LYS A 210 -11.73 -42.87 3.36
N LEU A 211 -11.99 -43.05 2.06
CA LEU A 211 -11.65 -42.06 1.04
C LEU A 211 -12.46 -40.78 1.24
N GLY A 212 -13.74 -40.89 1.60
CA GLY A 212 -14.59 -39.76 1.96
C GLY A 212 -14.04 -38.94 3.13
N PHE A 213 -13.56 -39.58 4.20
CA PHE A 213 -12.91 -38.89 5.32
C PHE A 213 -11.60 -38.20 4.91
N VAL A 214 -10.76 -38.86 4.10
CA VAL A 214 -9.52 -38.26 3.60
C VAL A 214 -9.83 -37.05 2.71
N ALA A 215 -10.79 -37.17 1.78
CA ALA A 215 -11.23 -36.07 0.93
C ALA A 215 -11.79 -34.90 1.75
N THR A 216 -12.58 -35.19 2.79
CA THR A 216 -13.10 -34.18 3.72
C THR A 216 -11.97 -33.45 4.44
N ALA A 217 -10.95 -34.16 4.92
CA ALA A 217 -9.81 -33.55 5.59
C ALA A 217 -9.00 -32.64 4.65
N ILE A 218 -8.76 -33.08 3.41
CA ILE A 218 -8.06 -32.28 2.38
C ILE A 218 -8.89 -31.04 2.02
N ALA A 219 -10.18 -31.20 1.75
CA ALA A 219 -11.08 -30.11 1.43
C ALA A 219 -11.17 -29.10 2.59
N GLY A 220 -11.26 -29.58 3.84
CA GLY A 220 -11.26 -28.75 5.03
C GLY A 220 -9.97 -27.94 5.18
N ALA A 221 -8.80 -28.59 5.01
CA ALA A 221 -7.50 -27.91 5.05
C ALA A 221 -7.38 -26.84 3.94
N PHE A 222 -7.86 -27.14 2.74
CA PHE A 222 -7.89 -26.20 1.63
C PHE A 222 -8.80 -24.99 1.91
N LEU A 223 -10.05 -25.23 2.32
CA LEU A 223 -11.01 -24.16 2.60
C LEU A 223 -10.53 -23.25 3.74
N PHE A 224 -9.97 -23.86 4.78
CA PHE A 224 -9.40 -23.12 5.90
C PHE A 224 -8.17 -22.31 5.48
N GLY A 225 -7.29 -22.91 4.67
CA GLY A 225 -6.15 -22.25 4.03
C GLY A 225 -6.55 -21.01 3.25
N LEU A 226 -7.53 -21.18 2.36
CA LEU A 226 -8.10 -20.11 1.54
C LEU A 226 -8.73 -19.01 2.39
N MET A 227 -9.49 -19.39 3.43
CA MET A 227 -10.12 -18.46 4.37
C MET A 227 -9.09 -17.51 5.00
N VAL A 228 -8.02 -18.05 5.59
CA VAL A 228 -7.00 -17.23 6.25
C VAL A 228 -6.19 -16.41 5.26
N ASN A 229 -5.80 -17.00 4.13
CA ASN A 229 -5.06 -16.28 3.10
C ASN A 229 -5.86 -15.10 2.53
N LEU A 230 -7.10 -15.36 2.11
CA LEU A 230 -7.96 -14.36 1.48
C LEU A 230 -8.33 -13.26 2.48
N LEU A 231 -8.69 -13.63 3.72
CA LEU A 231 -9.01 -12.67 4.78
C LEU A 231 -7.81 -11.76 5.08
N GLY A 232 -6.64 -12.36 5.30
CA GLY A 232 -5.42 -11.62 5.57
C GLY A 232 -5.11 -10.62 4.45
N ARG A 233 -4.99 -11.11 3.21
CA ARG A 233 -4.66 -10.25 2.06
C ARG A 233 -5.70 -9.15 1.84
N LEU A 234 -7.00 -9.46 1.87
CA LEU A 234 -8.04 -8.45 1.68
C LEU A 234 -7.96 -7.37 2.75
N SER A 235 -7.75 -7.73 4.02
CA SER A 235 -7.55 -6.77 5.11
C SER A 235 -6.28 -5.94 4.92
N GLY A 236 -5.18 -6.55 4.48
CA GLY A 236 -3.92 -5.84 4.20
C GLY A 236 -4.05 -4.81 3.08
N PHE A 237 -4.60 -5.21 1.94
CA PHE A 237 -4.83 -4.30 0.82
C PHE A 237 -5.90 -3.24 1.15
N PHE A 238 -6.88 -3.57 1.98
CA PHE A 238 -7.83 -2.60 2.49
C PHE A 238 -7.10 -1.56 3.35
N ALA A 239 -6.24 -1.99 4.26
CA ALA A 239 -5.43 -1.10 5.07
C ALA A 239 -4.51 -0.19 4.24
N CYS A 240 -3.95 -0.70 3.12
CA CYS A 240 -3.13 0.09 2.20
C CYS A 240 -3.89 1.22 1.48
N GLY A 241 -5.22 1.07 1.28
CA GLY A 241 -6.02 1.97 0.43
C GLY A 241 -6.19 3.42 0.92
N GLU A 242 -5.79 3.73 2.15
CA GLU A 242 -5.83 5.08 2.75
C GLU A 242 -4.49 5.58 3.29
N LEU A 243 -3.52 4.68 3.51
CA LEU A 243 -2.15 5.08 3.73
C LEU A 243 -1.64 5.68 2.42
N GLY A 244 -1.83 6.98 2.26
CA GLY A 244 -1.08 7.76 1.28
C GLY A 244 0.38 7.33 1.38
N THR A 245 0.88 6.69 0.31
CA THR A 245 2.31 6.56 0.01
C THR A 245 3.25 6.04 1.10
N GLU A 246 2.98 4.91 1.78
CA GLU A 246 4.09 4.11 2.32
C GLU A 246 3.75 2.67 2.73
N PRO A 247 4.32 1.64 2.07
CA PRO A 247 4.66 0.41 2.76
C PRO A 247 5.73 0.73 3.82
N PRO A 248 5.58 0.34 5.10
CA PRO A 248 6.62 0.56 6.11
C PRO A 248 7.94 -0.17 5.76
N LEU A 249 8.90 0.46 5.09
CA LEU A 249 10.14 -0.16 4.61
C LEU A 249 10.89 -0.95 5.70
N MET A 250 10.55 -2.24 5.82
CA MET A 250 11.23 -3.24 6.60
C MET A 250 12.20 -3.94 5.66
N ASP A 251 13.47 -3.89 6.05
CA ASP A 251 14.65 -4.44 5.38
C ASP A 251 14.34 -5.79 4.68
N ARG A 252 14.21 -5.77 3.35
CA ARG A 252 14.02 -6.96 2.50
C ARG A 252 15.40 -7.49 2.12
N GLU A 253 15.81 -8.62 2.69
CA GLU A 253 16.98 -9.37 2.21
C GLU A 253 16.75 -9.81 0.75
N PRO A 254 17.74 -9.63 -0.15
CA PRO A 254 17.62 -10.03 -1.55
C PRO A 254 17.55 -11.56 -1.69
N ASP A 255 16.57 -12.04 -2.48
CA ASP A 255 16.33 -13.46 -2.74
C ASP A 255 17.36 -14.01 -3.75
N PRO A 256 18.21 -15.01 -3.40
CA PRO A 256 19.35 -15.43 -4.23
C PRO A 256 19.02 -16.15 -5.56
N GLY A 257 17.75 -16.22 -5.97
CA GLY A 257 17.29 -17.20 -6.95
C GLY A 257 16.72 -16.70 -8.29
N GLU A 258 16.55 -15.39 -8.52
CA GLU A 258 15.80 -14.93 -9.71
C GLU A 258 16.73 -14.68 -10.94
N PRO A 259 16.55 -15.41 -12.07
CA PRO A 259 17.38 -15.25 -13.25
C PRO A 259 17.02 -13.97 -14.06
N PRO A 260 18.00 -13.29 -14.67
CA PRO A 260 17.78 -12.02 -15.38
C PRO A 260 17.01 -12.20 -16.70
N ALA A 261 16.06 -11.30 -16.97
CA ALA A 261 15.27 -11.27 -18.20
C ALA A 261 16.09 -10.73 -19.40
N PRO A 262 15.82 -11.21 -20.64
CA PRO A 262 16.61 -10.84 -21.81
C PRO A 262 16.33 -9.42 -22.33
N PRO A 263 17.30 -8.79 -23.04
CA PRO A 263 17.27 -7.37 -23.39
C PRO A 263 16.31 -7.06 -24.55
N ILE A 264 15.69 -5.88 -24.51
CA ILE A 264 14.89 -5.32 -25.59
C ILE A 264 15.66 -4.15 -26.18
N ASP A 265 16.07 -4.26 -27.45
CA ASP A 265 16.73 -3.18 -28.19
C ASP A 265 15.71 -2.13 -28.64
N MET A 266 16.02 -0.85 -28.43
CA MET A 266 15.33 0.26 -29.07
C MET A 266 16.30 1.37 -29.49
N PRO A 267 15.94 2.17 -30.53
CA PRO A 267 16.90 2.88 -31.36
C PRO A 267 17.26 4.28 -30.85
N GLU A 268 18.50 4.64 -31.15
CA GLU A 268 19.21 5.88 -30.82
C GLU A 268 18.59 7.11 -31.50
N THR A 269 18.33 8.19 -30.73
CA THR A 269 17.83 9.48 -31.25
C THR A 269 18.81 10.61 -30.90
N ALA A 270 19.15 11.40 -31.91
CA ALA A 270 20.18 12.43 -31.93
C ALA A 270 19.91 13.67 -31.05
N ALA A 271 21.01 14.34 -30.67
CA ALA A 271 21.09 15.49 -29.76
C ALA A 271 20.71 16.85 -30.40
N PRO A 272 20.23 17.84 -29.63
CA PRO A 272 20.08 19.22 -30.10
C PRO A 272 21.14 20.19 -29.57
N ALA A 273 21.35 21.24 -30.36
CA ALA A 273 22.37 22.29 -30.25
C ALA A 273 22.06 23.38 -29.20
N SER A 274 23.14 24.03 -28.76
CA SER A 274 23.22 25.04 -27.69
C SER A 274 22.70 26.43 -28.10
N ALA A 275 22.08 27.15 -27.17
CA ALA A 275 21.80 28.58 -27.26
C ALA A 275 22.34 29.32 -26.01
N THR A 276 22.97 30.47 -26.26
CA THR A 276 23.68 31.36 -25.32
C THR A 276 22.71 32.26 -24.51
N PRO A 277 23.07 32.75 -23.31
CA PRO A 277 22.15 33.43 -22.40
C PRO A 277 22.21 34.96 -22.47
N SER A 278 21.06 35.61 -22.31
CA SER A 278 20.91 37.06 -22.10
C SER A 278 20.69 37.39 -20.62
N ALA A 279 21.33 38.47 -20.15
CA ALA A 279 21.37 38.92 -18.77
C ALA A 279 20.04 39.52 -18.25
N PRO A 280 19.77 39.48 -16.92
CA PRO A 280 18.50 39.93 -16.35
C PRO A 280 18.47 41.42 -15.98
N VAL A 281 17.30 42.03 -16.14
CA VAL A 281 16.94 43.38 -15.67
C VAL A 281 16.30 43.26 -14.27
N PRO A 282 16.60 44.12 -13.28
CA PRO A 282 16.03 44.03 -11.94
C PRO A 282 14.60 44.61 -11.90
N VAL A 283 13.66 43.85 -11.33
CA VAL A 283 12.29 44.31 -11.00
C VAL A 283 12.21 44.62 -9.50
N PRO A 284 11.69 45.79 -9.08
CA PRO A 284 11.59 46.15 -7.66
C PRO A 284 10.44 45.42 -6.96
N LEU A 285 10.71 44.88 -5.77
CA LEU A 285 9.72 44.34 -4.83
C LEU A 285 8.77 45.45 -4.36
N SER A 286 7.46 45.20 -4.43
CA SER A 286 6.47 45.97 -3.67
C SER A 286 5.22 45.14 -3.34
N ALA A 287 4.86 45.23 -2.05
CA ALA A 287 3.56 45.09 -1.40
C ALA A 287 2.97 43.69 -1.15
N ASP A 288 2.84 43.39 0.15
CA ASP A 288 1.97 42.36 0.73
C ASP A 288 0.52 42.50 0.23
N PRO A 289 -0.14 41.42 -0.22
CA PRO A 289 -1.54 41.46 -0.59
C PRO A 289 -2.42 41.54 0.67
N SER A 290 -3.15 42.64 0.80
CA SER A 290 -4.21 42.80 1.81
C SER A 290 -5.32 41.75 1.62
N PRO A 291 -5.92 41.24 2.70
CA PRO A 291 -7.00 40.26 2.61
C PRO A 291 -8.28 40.90 2.06
N ILE A 292 -8.84 40.30 1.01
CA ILE A 292 -10.09 40.72 0.38
C ILE A 292 -11.27 40.39 1.31
N PRO A 293 -12.03 41.38 1.84
CA PRO A 293 -13.21 41.13 2.65
C PRO A 293 -14.43 40.87 1.73
N GLY A 294 -15.05 39.68 1.79
CA GLY A 294 -16.37 39.48 1.18
C GLY A 294 -16.80 38.10 0.65
N ALA A 295 -16.02 37.02 0.76
CA ALA A 295 -16.38 35.72 0.16
C ALA A 295 -16.87 34.68 1.19
N THR A 296 -18.11 34.82 1.68
CA THR A 296 -18.82 33.73 2.41
C THR A 296 -19.71 32.88 1.50
N GLY A 297 -19.70 33.13 0.18
CA GLY A 297 -20.31 32.24 -0.80
C GLY A 297 -19.46 31.00 -0.99
N LYS A 298 -19.88 29.85 -0.43
CA LYS A 298 -19.27 28.55 -0.73
C LYS A 298 -19.42 28.28 -2.23
N LEU A 299 -18.33 28.43 -2.99
CA LEU A 299 -18.28 28.06 -4.40
C LEU A 299 -18.69 26.58 -4.57
N PRO A 300 -19.38 26.23 -5.65
CA PRO A 300 -19.82 24.85 -5.88
C PRO A 300 -18.62 23.90 -6.08
N PRO A 301 -18.72 22.62 -5.65
CA PRO A 301 -17.69 21.63 -5.92
C PRO A 301 -17.62 21.26 -7.41
N LEU A 302 -16.41 21.05 -7.93
CA LEU A 302 -16.18 20.59 -9.30
C LEU A 302 -16.15 19.06 -9.35
N LEU A 303 -17.25 18.45 -9.80
CA LEU A 303 -17.45 16.99 -9.76
C LEU A 303 -16.70 16.23 -10.87
N ASP A 304 -16.37 16.91 -11.97
CA ASP A 304 -15.76 16.36 -13.19
C ASP A 304 -14.36 16.91 -13.45
N ALA A 305 -13.65 17.31 -12.38
CA ALA A 305 -12.35 17.97 -12.44
C ALA A 305 -11.34 17.21 -13.32
N LYS A 306 -11.16 15.89 -13.08
CA LYS A 306 -10.20 15.05 -13.82
C LYS A 306 -10.45 15.07 -15.33
N GLN A 307 -11.70 14.88 -15.75
CA GLN A 307 -12.04 14.82 -17.18
C GLN A 307 -11.82 16.16 -17.88
N ARG A 308 -12.13 17.28 -17.19
CA ARG A 308 -11.91 18.63 -17.73
C ARG A 308 -10.43 18.97 -17.80
N VAL A 309 -9.69 18.68 -16.75
CA VAL A 309 -8.23 18.88 -16.69
C VAL A 309 -7.53 18.05 -17.77
N ASP A 310 -7.85 16.75 -17.89
CA ASP A 310 -7.27 15.88 -18.92
C ASP A 310 -7.56 16.39 -20.35
N ARG A 311 -8.79 16.89 -20.58
CA ARG A 311 -9.16 17.49 -21.87
C ARG A 311 -8.37 18.76 -22.15
N ALA A 312 -8.21 19.62 -21.15
CA ALA A 312 -7.46 20.86 -21.25
C ALA A 312 -5.96 20.58 -21.51
N LEU A 313 -5.35 19.65 -20.76
CA LEU A 313 -3.95 19.28 -20.92
C LEU A 313 -3.62 18.69 -22.30
N ARG A 314 -4.53 17.92 -22.92
CA ARG A 314 -4.35 17.44 -24.30
C ARG A 314 -4.31 18.58 -25.32
N ARG A 315 -5.05 19.66 -25.09
CA ARG A 315 -5.08 20.85 -25.96
C ARG A 315 -3.90 21.79 -25.73
N PHE A 316 -3.17 21.63 -24.62
CA PHE A 316 -2.08 22.53 -24.26
C PHE A 316 -0.98 22.59 -25.33
N GLN A 317 -0.74 21.50 -26.06
CA GLN A 317 0.25 21.48 -27.15
C GLN A 317 -0.15 22.37 -28.34
N THR A 318 -1.45 22.51 -28.61
CA THR A 318 -1.97 23.29 -29.74
C THR A 318 -2.37 24.71 -29.36
N ASP A 319 -2.83 24.91 -28.13
CA ASP A 319 -3.38 26.17 -27.63
C ASP A 319 -3.04 26.37 -26.14
N PRO A 320 -1.79 26.75 -25.80
CA PRO A 320 -1.37 26.91 -24.41
C PRO A 320 -2.16 28.01 -23.67
N GLN A 321 -2.42 29.14 -24.34
CA GLN A 321 -3.07 30.30 -23.74
C GLN A 321 -4.56 30.04 -23.49
N GLY A 322 -5.26 29.42 -24.46
CA GLY A 322 -6.66 29.06 -24.27
C GLY A 322 -6.87 28.07 -23.13
N VAL A 323 -5.95 27.12 -22.94
CA VAL A 323 -5.97 26.18 -21.81
C VAL A 323 -5.75 26.87 -20.47
N ILE A 324 -4.81 27.82 -20.38
CA ILE A 324 -4.59 28.59 -19.15
C ILE A 324 -5.85 29.40 -18.79
N ILE A 325 -6.49 30.04 -19.78
CA ILE A 325 -7.75 30.78 -19.58
C ILE A 325 -8.89 29.85 -19.14
N GLU A 326 -8.99 28.65 -19.73
CA GLU A 326 -9.99 27.64 -19.34
C GLU A 326 -9.81 27.17 -17.90
N LEU A 327 -8.57 26.86 -17.49
CA LEU A 327 -8.25 26.44 -16.11
C LEU A 327 -8.46 27.58 -15.09
N GLU A 328 -8.09 28.81 -15.44
CA GLU A 328 -8.36 30.01 -14.63
C GLU A 328 -9.87 30.22 -14.42
N SER A 329 -10.68 30.00 -15.47
CA SER A 329 -12.14 30.07 -15.39
C SER A 329 -12.72 29.00 -14.45
N LEU A 330 -12.19 27.77 -14.49
CA LEU A 330 -12.58 26.71 -13.55
C LEU A 330 -12.22 27.10 -12.11
N ARG A 331 -11.03 27.63 -11.87
CA ARG A 331 -10.60 28.09 -10.55
C ARG A 331 -11.49 29.20 -9.98
N LYS A 332 -11.93 30.15 -10.80
CA LYS A 332 -12.82 31.25 -10.37
C LYS A 332 -14.26 30.80 -10.12
N THR A 333 -14.72 29.80 -10.87
CA THR A 333 -16.13 29.37 -10.84
C THR A 333 -16.41 28.35 -9.74
N TYR A 334 -15.43 27.52 -9.37
CA TYR A 334 -15.60 26.39 -8.47
C TYR A 334 -14.72 26.48 -7.22
N ALA A 335 -15.05 25.69 -6.20
CA ALA A 335 -14.19 25.56 -5.02
C ALA A 335 -12.78 25.07 -5.40
N PRO A 336 -11.72 25.50 -4.67
CA PRO A 336 -10.35 25.06 -4.93
C PRO A 336 -10.24 23.54 -5.03
N HIS A 337 -9.72 23.08 -6.16
CA HIS A 337 -9.57 21.66 -6.48
C HIS A 337 -8.11 21.36 -6.85
N PRO A 338 -7.46 20.37 -6.21
CA PRO A 338 -6.04 20.10 -6.36
C PRO A 338 -5.64 19.81 -7.81
N GLN A 339 -6.43 19.01 -8.55
CA GLN A 339 -6.16 18.74 -9.97
C GLN A 339 -6.17 19.99 -10.87
N VAL A 340 -7.05 20.98 -10.59
CA VAL A 340 -7.13 22.20 -11.41
C VAL A 340 -5.92 23.09 -11.12
N LEU A 341 -5.58 23.27 -9.84
CA LEU A 341 -4.43 24.06 -9.43
C LEU A 341 -3.11 23.44 -9.90
N GLN A 342 -2.98 22.11 -9.80
CA GLN A 342 -1.83 21.37 -10.29
C GLN A 342 -1.65 21.53 -11.80
N ALA A 343 -2.70 21.30 -12.58
CA ALA A 343 -2.65 21.46 -14.03
C ALA A 343 -2.34 22.90 -14.44
N MET A 344 -2.93 23.88 -13.74
CA MET A 344 -2.67 25.29 -13.97
C MET A 344 -1.20 25.64 -13.66
N ALA A 345 -0.65 25.16 -12.55
CA ALA A 345 0.75 25.35 -12.19
C ALA A 345 1.70 24.81 -13.27
N ILE A 346 1.46 23.57 -13.74
CA ILE A 346 2.25 22.94 -14.81
C ILE A 346 2.11 23.69 -16.13
N CYS A 347 0.91 24.09 -16.52
CA CYS A 347 0.64 24.82 -17.76
C CYS A 347 1.33 26.21 -17.75
N GLN A 348 1.23 26.96 -16.66
CA GLN A 348 1.88 28.27 -16.54
C GLN A 348 3.40 28.14 -16.60
N TYR A 349 3.96 27.17 -15.89
CA TYR A 349 5.39 26.91 -15.88
C TYR A 349 5.91 26.50 -17.26
N LYS A 350 5.25 25.54 -17.94
CA LYS A 350 5.61 25.13 -19.30
C LYS A 350 5.37 26.23 -20.34
N GLY A 351 4.43 27.15 -20.08
CA GLY A 351 4.16 28.32 -20.92
C GLY A 351 5.20 29.44 -20.77
N GLY A 352 6.23 29.27 -19.95
CA GLY A 352 7.29 30.25 -19.72
C GLY A 352 7.01 31.25 -18.61
N ASN A 353 5.83 31.21 -17.98
CA ASN A 353 5.50 32.04 -16.83
C ASN A 353 5.91 31.34 -15.53
N ILE A 354 7.22 31.28 -15.29
CA ILE A 354 7.83 30.50 -14.21
C ILE A 354 7.30 30.94 -12.84
N ASP A 355 7.29 32.25 -12.55
CA ASP A 355 6.89 32.75 -11.23
C ASP A 355 5.41 32.51 -10.94
N ALA A 356 4.53 32.68 -11.93
CA ALA A 356 3.11 32.35 -11.75
C ALA A 356 2.89 30.85 -11.59
N GLY A 357 3.61 30.02 -12.35
CA GLY A 357 3.59 28.57 -12.18
C GLY A 357 3.99 28.15 -10.77
N LEU A 358 5.06 28.72 -10.23
CA LEU A 358 5.53 28.45 -8.86
C LEU A 358 4.54 28.95 -7.80
N ALA A 359 3.97 30.15 -7.97
CA ALA A 359 2.96 30.65 -7.05
C ALA A 359 1.73 29.73 -6.99
N MET A 360 1.28 29.20 -8.14
CA MET A 360 0.19 28.23 -8.19
C MET A 360 0.56 26.89 -7.58
N ALA A 361 1.82 26.44 -7.75
CA ALA A 361 2.30 25.22 -7.12
C ALA A 361 2.30 25.31 -5.59
N VAL A 362 2.75 26.44 -5.04
CA VAL A 362 2.74 26.69 -3.58
C VAL A 362 1.32 26.67 -3.02
N GLU A 363 0.32 27.14 -3.77
CA GLU A 363 -1.10 27.05 -3.39
C GLU A 363 -1.67 25.63 -3.54
N ALA A 364 -1.23 24.89 -4.58
CA ALA A 364 -1.73 23.55 -4.88
C ALA A 364 -1.22 22.48 -3.91
N LEU A 365 0.04 22.57 -3.48
CA LEU A 365 0.73 21.52 -2.73
C LEU A 365 0.05 21.18 -1.39
N PRO A 366 -0.27 22.14 -0.50
CA PRO A 366 -0.97 21.85 0.75
C PRO A 366 -2.31 21.14 0.51
N LEU A 367 -3.08 21.60 -0.48
CA LEU A 367 -4.37 20.98 -0.84
C LEU A 367 -4.21 19.55 -1.39
N CYS A 368 -3.10 19.25 -2.07
CA CYS A 368 -2.79 17.91 -2.52
C CYS A 368 -2.46 16.99 -1.33
N PHE A 369 -1.68 17.47 -0.34
CA PHE A 369 -1.36 16.70 0.86
C PHE A 369 -2.58 16.50 1.77
N GLU A 370 -3.35 17.56 2.06
CA GLU A 370 -4.56 17.50 2.88
C GLU A 370 -5.61 16.51 2.35
N ARG A 371 -5.65 16.31 1.02
CA ARG A 371 -6.58 15.38 0.35
C ARG A 371 -5.94 14.06 -0.08
N GLY A 372 -4.68 13.80 0.28
CA GLY A 372 -3.98 12.54 -0.04
C GLY A 372 -3.61 12.35 -1.52
N HIS A 373 -3.62 13.40 -2.34
CA HIS A 373 -3.26 13.35 -3.76
C HIS A 373 -1.75 13.51 -4.01
N ILE A 374 -0.94 12.66 -3.39
CA ILE A 374 0.53 12.81 -3.38
C ILE A 374 1.14 12.63 -4.78
N HIS A 375 0.49 11.84 -5.65
CA HIS A 375 0.90 11.71 -7.05
C HIS A 375 0.83 13.03 -7.84
N LEU A 376 -0.14 13.91 -7.53
CA LEU A 376 -0.23 15.23 -8.16
C LEU A 376 0.90 16.14 -7.69
N SER A 377 1.23 16.11 -6.39
CA SER A 377 2.39 16.82 -5.83
C SER A 377 3.69 16.36 -6.48
N ALA A 378 3.85 15.05 -6.70
CA ALA A 378 5.00 14.49 -7.40
C ALA A 378 5.12 14.98 -8.84
N GLU A 379 3.99 15.10 -9.55
CA GLU A 379 3.98 15.64 -10.92
C GLU A 379 4.39 17.12 -10.96
N ILE A 380 3.88 17.94 -10.01
CA ILE A 380 4.31 19.34 -9.85
C ILE A 380 5.83 19.38 -9.63
N PHE A 381 6.35 18.57 -8.71
CA PHE A 381 7.77 18.53 -8.39
C PHE A 381 8.61 18.11 -9.59
N SER A 382 8.21 17.07 -10.34
CA SER A 382 8.96 16.58 -11.50
C SER A 382 9.13 17.67 -12.57
N VAL A 383 8.08 18.47 -12.80
CA VAL A 383 8.12 19.61 -13.74
C VAL A 383 8.95 20.77 -13.20
N MET A 384 8.85 21.07 -11.91
CA MET A 384 9.45 22.25 -11.27
C MET A 384 10.73 21.97 -10.48
N LYS A 385 11.37 20.82 -10.71
CA LYS A 385 12.54 20.35 -9.94
C LYS A 385 13.71 21.35 -9.89
N ALA A 386 13.84 22.21 -10.91
CA ALA A 386 14.88 23.24 -10.95
C ALA A 386 14.68 24.35 -9.90
N HIS A 387 13.45 24.53 -9.42
CA HIS A 387 13.06 25.57 -8.46
C HIS A 387 12.44 24.96 -7.20
N PHE A 388 12.84 23.72 -6.84
CA PHE A 388 12.23 22.98 -5.74
C PHE A 388 12.30 23.73 -4.39
N GLU A 389 13.36 24.49 -4.14
CA GLU A 389 13.53 25.28 -2.90
C GLU A 389 12.45 26.35 -2.74
N ARG A 390 11.90 26.85 -3.86
CA ARG A 390 10.84 27.87 -3.86
C ARG A 390 9.46 27.30 -3.58
N LEU A 391 9.30 25.97 -3.58
CA LEU A 391 8.00 25.32 -3.35
C LEU A 391 7.59 25.30 -1.87
N GLY A 392 8.49 25.64 -0.94
CA GLY A 392 8.18 25.73 0.48
C GLY A 392 7.84 24.39 1.15
N LEU A 393 8.26 23.27 0.54
CA LEU A 393 7.98 21.93 1.03
C LEU A 393 8.74 21.65 2.33
N ASN A 394 8.02 21.13 3.33
CA ASN A 394 8.62 20.63 4.57
C ASN A 394 9.34 19.29 4.32
N ARG A 395 10.10 18.81 5.32
CA ARG A 395 10.91 17.60 5.20
C ARG A 395 10.06 16.36 4.85
N GLU A 396 8.97 16.13 5.58
CA GLU A 396 8.09 14.96 5.40
C GLU A 396 7.40 14.96 4.03
N GLU A 397 6.99 16.13 3.56
CA GLU A 397 6.39 16.33 2.24
C GLU A 397 7.39 16.00 1.11
N ARG A 398 8.67 16.39 1.26
CA ARG A 398 9.72 16.05 0.30
C ARG A 398 9.97 14.54 0.24
N VAL A 399 10.01 13.88 1.39
CA VAL A 399 10.14 12.41 1.45
C VAL A 399 8.95 11.73 0.77
N SER A 400 7.72 12.18 1.06
CA SER A 400 6.50 11.64 0.45
C SER A 400 6.48 11.82 -1.08
N ILE A 401 6.94 12.97 -1.57
CA ILE A 401 7.12 13.23 -3.00
C ILE A 401 8.20 12.32 -3.61
N ALA A 402 9.34 12.16 -2.93
CA ALA A 402 10.44 11.30 -3.40
C ALA A 402 9.97 9.84 -3.61
N ILE A 403 9.19 9.31 -2.66
CA ILE A 403 8.60 7.96 -2.74
C ILE A 403 7.63 7.86 -3.91
N ALA A 404 6.77 8.87 -4.10
CA ALA A 404 5.84 8.88 -5.22
C ALA A 404 6.56 8.93 -6.58
N LEU A 405 7.64 9.70 -6.70
CA LEU A 405 8.48 9.77 -7.90
C LEU A 405 9.21 8.46 -8.19
N ASP A 406 9.71 7.78 -7.16
CA ASP A 406 10.33 6.46 -7.31
C ASP A 406 9.34 5.45 -7.89
N ARG A 407 8.12 5.40 -7.35
CA ARG A 407 7.05 4.51 -7.84
C ARG A 407 6.62 4.79 -9.28
N THR A 408 6.58 6.05 -9.69
CA THR A 408 6.26 6.41 -11.09
C THR A 408 7.44 6.18 -12.04
N GLY A 409 8.61 5.81 -11.51
CA GLY A 409 9.81 5.53 -12.27
C GLY A 409 10.63 6.76 -12.65
N ASP A 410 10.30 7.94 -12.12
CA ASP A 410 11.13 9.14 -12.20
C ASP A 410 12.25 9.09 -11.15
N LEU A 411 13.17 8.15 -11.35
CA LEU A 411 14.29 7.89 -10.45
C LEU A 411 15.19 9.12 -10.25
N ALA A 412 15.30 9.98 -11.28
CA ALA A 412 16.09 11.21 -11.19
C ALA A 412 15.42 12.26 -10.31
N GLY A 413 14.09 12.42 -10.44
CA GLY A 413 13.30 13.27 -9.56
C GLY A 413 13.33 12.77 -8.12
N ALA A 414 13.14 11.47 -7.92
CA ALA A 414 13.21 10.83 -6.61
C ALA A 414 14.58 11.04 -5.95
N ALA A 415 15.67 10.79 -6.68
CA ALA A 415 17.03 10.99 -6.20
C ALA A 415 17.27 12.44 -5.77
N LYS A 416 16.79 13.41 -6.55
CA LYS A 416 16.91 14.83 -6.21
C LYS A 416 16.10 15.20 -4.98
N ALA A 417 14.89 14.66 -4.82
CA ALA A 417 14.07 14.92 -3.64
C ALA A 417 14.72 14.35 -2.37
N TYR A 418 15.17 13.09 -2.39
CA TYR A 418 15.90 12.49 -1.27
C TYR A 418 17.20 13.23 -0.95
N SER A 419 17.97 13.62 -1.97
CA SER A 419 19.25 14.30 -1.75
C SER A 419 19.06 15.59 -0.95
N THR A 420 17.98 16.32 -1.18
CA THR A 420 17.70 17.58 -0.48
C THR A 420 17.36 17.38 0.99
N VAL A 421 16.71 16.26 1.32
CA VAL A 421 16.44 15.91 2.73
C VAL A 421 17.73 15.45 3.42
N ILE A 422 18.57 14.68 2.72
CA ILE A 422 19.86 14.21 3.23
C ILE A 422 20.85 15.38 3.43
N ASP A 423 20.84 16.38 2.54
CA ASP A 423 21.67 17.59 2.68
C ASP A 423 21.26 18.41 3.92
N GLU A 424 19.98 18.39 4.30
CA GLU A 424 19.48 19.05 5.52
C GLU A 424 19.77 18.21 6.79
N ASP A 425 19.64 16.89 6.70
CA ASP A 425 19.85 15.96 7.81
C ASP A 425 20.34 14.60 7.30
N ALA A 426 21.66 14.40 7.37
CA ALA A 426 22.31 13.17 6.96
C ALA A 426 21.92 11.95 7.83
N GLY A 427 21.34 12.18 9.01
CA GLY A 427 20.86 11.14 9.93
C GLY A 427 19.46 10.61 9.60
N GLU A 428 18.75 11.20 8.63
CA GLU A 428 17.41 10.78 8.23
C GLU A 428 17.45 9.44 7.47
N LEU A 429 17.48 8.34 8.22
CA LEU A 429 17.65 6.97 7.70
C LEU A 429 16.62 6.60 6.63
N ARG A 430 15.39 7.12 6.72
CA ARG A 430 14.33 6.86 5.74
C ARG A 430 14.70 7.39 4.36
N SER A 431 15.26 8.60 4.28
CA SER A 431 15.70 9.20 3.01
C SER A 431 16.93 8.50 2.45
N VAL A 432 17.86 8.09 3.33
CA VAL A 432 19.05 7.32 2.92
C VAL A 432 18.66 5.98 2.32
N ARG A 433 17.75 5.23 2.97
CA ARG A 433 17.22 3.95 2.47
C ARG A 433 16.47 4.13 1.15
N GLY A 434 15.65 5.18 1.04
CA GLY A 434 14.95 5.52 -0.21
C GLY A 434 15.93 5.80 -1.35
N MET A 435 16.97 6.60 -1.09
CA MET A 435 18.02 6.91 -2.07
C MET A 435 18.83 5.67 -2.51
N LEU A 436 19.11 4.75 -1.58
CA LEU A 436 19.73 3.46 -1.88
C LEU A 436 18.85 2.61 -2.80
N GLY A 437 17.56 2.50 -2.50
CA GLY A 437 16.61 1.80 -3.37
C GLY A 437 16.57 2.40 -4.78
N VAL A 438 16.61 3.73 -4.90
CA VAL A 438 16.70 4.41 -6.20
C VAL A 438 18.01 4.05 -6.93
N ALA A 439 19.16 4.03 -6.23
CA ALA A 439 20.44 3.64 -6.81
C ALA A 439 20.42 2.19 -7.32
N ASP A 440 19.88 1.26 -6.53
CA ASP A 440 19.76 -0.15 -6.88
C ASP A 440 18.88 -0.33 -8.14
N ARG A 441 17.79 0.42 -8.26
CA ARG A 441 16.92 0.39 -9.46
C ARG A 441 17.61 1.00 -10.68
N ILE A 442 18.36 2.09 -10.52
CA ILE A 442 19.16 2.67 -11.61
C ILE A 442 20.21 1.66 -12.11
N LEU A 443 20.85 0.94 -11.18
CA LEU A 443 21.86 -0.05 -11.51
C LEU A 443 21.25 -1.28 -12.20
N ASN A 444 20.25 -1.91 -11.57
CA ASN A 444 19.74 -3.21 -12.01
C ASN A 444 18.65 -3.09 -13.10
N GLU A 445 17.70 -2.15 -12.99
CA GLU A 445 16.58 -2.03 -13.96
C GLU A 445 16.96 -1.18 -15.17
N ARG A 446 17.68 -0.07 -14.97
CA ARG A 446 18.05 0.85 -16.06
C ARG A 446 19.40 0.52 -16.68
N GLN A 447 20.20 -0.36 -16.08
CA GLN A 447 21.56 -0.71 -16.51
C GLN A 447 22.43 0.54 -16.75
N LYS A 448 22.30 1.54 -15.86
CA LYS A 448 23.08 2.79 -15.91
C LYS A 448 24.07 2.85 -14.75
N PRO A 449 25.16 2.05 -14.79
CA PRO A 449 26.07 1.93 -13.66
C PRO A 449 26.74 3.26 -13.30
N ASP A 450 27.02 4.12 -14.29
CA ASP A 450 27.55 5.48 -14.05
C ASP A 450 26.63 6.35 -13.18
N ALA A 451 25.33 6.26 -13.40
CA ALA A 451 24.36 7.05 -12.65
C ALA A 451 24.20 6.50 -11.23
N ALA A 452 24.17 5.17 -11.07
CA ALA A 452 24.11 4.52 -9.76
C ALA A 452 25.38 4.80 -8.94
N ALA A 453 26.57 4.69 -9.54
CA ALA A 453 27.85 4.99 -8.89
C ALA A 453 27.89 6.42 -8.33
N ARG A 454 27.37 7.41 -9.08
CA ARG A 454 27.26 8.79 -8.58
C ARG A 454 26.33 8.93 -7.38
N VAL A 455 25.27 8.13 -7.31
CA VAL A 455 24.35 8.14 -6.15
C VAL A 455 25.02 7.50 -4.93
N TYR A 456 25.68 6.34 -5.07
CA TYR A 456 26.41 5.73 -3.95
C TYR A 456 27.55 6.61 -3.45
N ASP A 457 28.34 7.21 -4.36
CA ASP A 457 29.42 8.14 -3.99
C ASP A 457 28.87 9.39 -3.27
N TYR A 458 27.72 9.92 -3.72
CA TYR A 458 27.02 10.99 -3.00
C TYR A 458 26.64 10.58 -1.58
N LEU A 459 26.07 9.38 -1.40
CA LEU A 459 25.66 8.87 -0.10
C LEU A 459 26.86 8.64 0.83
N LEU A 460 27.95 8.04 0.35
CA LEU A 460 29.17 7.85 1.13
C LEU A 460 29.78 9.19 1.60
N LYS A 461 29.75 10.21 0.75
CA LYS A 461 30.26 11.55 1.09
C LYS A 461 29.41 12.28 2.13
N ARG A 462 28.08 12.11 2.07
CA ARG A 462 27.14 12.86 2.93
C ARG A 462 26.74 12.12 4.20
N CYS A 463 26.76 10.80 4.19
CA CYS A 463 26.28 9.94 5.27
C CYS A 463 27.39 9.05 5.84
N ALA A 464 28.62 9.57 5.96
CA ALA A 464 29.73 8.85 6.57
C ALA A 464 29.40 8.46 8.02
N GLY A 465 29.65 7.20 8.40
CA GLY A 465 29.27 6.64 9.70
C GLY A 465 27.82 6.19 9.81
N SER A 466 27.06 6.18 8.71
CA SER A 466 25.72 5.58 8.66
C SER A 466 25.81 4.07 8.88
N PRO A 467 24.84 3.43 9.56
CA PRO A 467 24.78 1.97 9.68
C PRO A 467 24.65 1.25 8.33
N LEU A 468 24.41 1.98 7.23
CA LEU A 468 24.28 1.46 5.87
C LEU A 468 25.54 1.70 5.01
N GLU A 469 26.64 2.18 5.58
CA GLU A 469 27.87 2.52 4.86
C GLU A 469 28.49 1.32 4.11
N GLU A 470 28.49 0.14 4.72
CA GLU A 470 28.99 -1.09 4.09
C GLU A 470 28.20 -1.44 2.82
N TYR A 471 26.86 -1.30 2.87
CA TYR A 471 25.99 -1.51 1.72
C TYR A 471 26.24 -0.48 0.60
N MET A 472 26.51 0.78 0.96
CA MET A 472 26.87 1.81 -0.01
C MET A 472 28.19 1.49 -0.73
N HIS A 473 29.20 0.99 -0.01
CA HIS A 473 30.47 0.56 -0.60
C HIS A 473 30.30 -0.66 -1.52
N GLU A 474 29.52 -1.65 -1.10
CA GLU A 474 29.22 -2.83 -1.93
C GLU A 474 28.50 -2.43 -3.23
N GLY A 475 27.47 -1.58 -3.12
CA GLY A 475 26.73 -1.04 -4.26
C GLY A 475 27.61 -0.26 -5.23
N LEU A 476 28.53 0.57 -4.71
CA LEU A 476 29.50 1.31 -5.52
C LEU A 476 30.47 0.38 -6.26
N ASN A 477 31.05 -0.61 -5.58
CA ASN A 477 31.96 -1.59 -6.19
C ASN A 477 31.25 -2.39 -7.28
N LYS A 478 30.00 -2.80 -7.04
CA LYS A 478 29.17 -3.49 -8.03
C LYS A 478 28.91 -2.61 -9.25
N ALA A 479 28.58 -1.33 -9.06
CA ALA A 479 28.38 -0.38 -10.15
C ALA A 479 29.67 -0.21 -10.97
N GLN A 480 30.83 -0.03 -10.33
CA GLN A 480 32.13 0.11 -11.01
C GLN A 480 32.51 -1.14 -11.80
N GLY A 481 32.32 -2.34 -11.25
CA GLY A 481 32.57 -3.58 -11.98
C GLY A 481 31.71 -3.72 -13.25
N MET A 482 30.45 -3.25 -13.21
CA MET A 482 29.59 -3.21 -14.40
C MET A 482 30.03 -2.16 -15.42
N GLN A 483 30.61 -1.03 -14.99
CA GLN A 483 31.21 -0.04 -15.89
C GLN A 483 32.39 -0.63 -16.65
N GLU A 484 33.32 -1.29 -15.94
CA GLU A 484 34.50 -1.92 -16.53
C GLU A 484 34.13 -3.03 -17.52
N ALA A 485 33.15 -3.87 -17.17
CA ALA A 485 32.65 -4.92 -18.07
C ALA A 485 32.01 -4.34 -19.35
N THR A 486 31.29 -3.22 -19.21
CA THR A 486 30.67 -2.52 -20.36
C THR A 486 31.74 -1.88 -21.24
N ALA A 487 32.75 -1.24 -20.65
CA ALA A 487 33.88 -0.64 -21.38
C ALA A 487 34.70 -1.70 -22.13
N ALA A 488 34.93 -2.87 -21.53
CA ALA A 488 35.65 -3.98 -22.15
C ALA A 488 34.88 -4.65 -23.31
N THR A 489 33.57 -4.49 -23.38
CA THR A 489 32.75 -5.04 -24.47
C THR A 489 32.70 -4.12 -25.69
N VAL A 490 32.94 -2.81 -25.49
CA VAL A 490 32.84 -1.78 -26.54
C VAL A 490 34.20 -1.48 -27.19
N GLY A 491 35.31 -1.71 -26.49
CA GLY A 491 36.68 -1.57 -27.01
C GLY A 491 37.16 -2.84 -27.70
#